data_AF-A0A381Z6P9-F1
#
_entry.id   AF-A0A381Z6P9-F1
#
_cell.length_a   1.000
_cell.length_b   1.000
_cell.length_c   1.000
_cell.angle_alpha   90.00
_cell.angle_beta   90.00
_cell.angle_gamma   90.00
#
_symmetry.space_group_name_H-M   'P 1'
#
loop_
_entity.id
_entity.type
_entity.pdbx_description
1 polymer ?
#
loop_
_entity_poly.entity_id
_entity_poly.type
_entity_poly.pdbx_seq_one_letter_code
_entity_poly.pdbx_strand_id
1 'polypeptide(L)' 'EASIPNGRLIRGPGPAEDNLPWSWHMDPMEIEMAEVTIELCDGTPSIIENNLDEWLDVVGQFCPWDARLISVDDLR' A
#
# COMPACT_ATOMS: atom_id res chain seq x y z
N GLU A 1 -7.44 18.39 -3.40
CA GLU A 1 -8.34 17.22 -3.30
C GLU A 1 -7.51 16.02 -2.83
N ALA A 2 -8.02 15.19 -1.94
CA ALA A 2 -7.28 14.04 -1.41
C ALA A 2 -7.42 12.83 -2.35
N SER A 3 -6.30 12.35 -2.90
CA SER A 3 -6.29 11.31 -3.94
C SER A 3 -5.19 10.26 -3.81
N ILE A 4 -4.23 10.46 -2.91
CA ILE A 4 -3.11 9.54 -2.70
C ILE A 4 -3.57 8.49 -1.68
N PRO A 5 -3.64 7.19 -2.03
CA PRO A 5 -3.89 6.16 -1.03
C PRO A 5 -2.73 6.13 -0.04
N ASN A 6 -3.02 6.10 1.24
CA ASN A 6 -2.05 6.07 2.31
C ASN A 6 -2.48 4.98 3.30
N GLY A 7 -1.65 3.96 3.50
CA GLY A 7 -2.04 2.82 4.31
C GLY A 7 -0.87 2.06 4.90
N ARG A 8 -1.10 1.47 6.07
CA ARG A 8 -0.13 0.61 6.74
C ARG A 8 0.12 -0.66 5.91
N LEU A 9 1.37 -1.10 5.84
CA LEU A 9 1.73 -2.37 5.19
C LEU A 9 1.60 -3.56 6.14
N ILE A 10 1.05 -4.68 5.64
CA ILE A 10 0.94 -5.97 6.32
C ILE A 10 1.52 -7.07 5.43
N ARG A 11 2.16 -8.06 6.06
CA ARG A 11 2.70 -9.24 5.36
C ARG A 11 1.60 -10.14 4.78
N GLY A 12 1.85 -10.71 3.61
CA GLY A 12 0.95 -11.59 2.85
C GLY A 12 0.17 -10.85 1.77
N PRO A 13 -0.34 -11.52 0.73
CA PRO A 13 -0.97 -10.90 -0.45
C PRO A 13 -2.36 -10.31 -0.19
N GLY A 14 -2.84 -10.31 1.05
CA GLY A 14 -4.20 -9.95 1.43
C GLY A 14 -5.11 -11.17 1.64
N PRO A 15 -6.23 -11.04 2.38
CA PRO A 15 -7.13 -12.14 2.72
C PRO A 15 -7.75 -12.83 1.50
N ALA A 16 -7.93 -12.09 0.40
CA ALA A 16 -8.51 -12.57 -0.85
C ALA A 16 -7.44 -12.83 -1.94
N GLU A 17 -6.15 -12.85 -1.55
CA GLU A 17 -5.01 -12.93 -2.47
C GLU A 17 -4.98 -11.78 -3.51
N ASP A 18 -5.56 -10.63 -3.14
CA ASP A 18 -5.86 -9.49 -4.00
C ASP A 18 -4.63 -8.70 -4.47
N ASN A 19 -3.50 -8.81 -3.76
CA ASN A 19 -2.26 -8.16 -4.14
C ASN A 19 -1.20 -9.11 -4.72
N LEU A 20 -1.58 -10.29 -5.22
CA LEU A 20 -0.64 -11.16 -5.94
C LEU A 20 -0.02 -10.42 -7.16
N PRO A 21 1.28 -10.62 -7.46
CA PRO A 21 2.19 -11.61 -6.86
C PRO A 21 2.94 -11.13 -5.61
N TRP A 22 2.60 -9.97 -5.06
CA TRP A 22 3.33 -9.37 -3.95
C TRP A 22 3.07 -10.10 -2.64
N SER A 23 4.08 -10.19 -1.80
CA SER A 23 4.01 -10.89 -0.52
C SER A 23 3.59 -9.97 0.65
N TRP A 24 2.85 -8.91 0.33
CA TRP A 24 2.33 -7.88 1.24
C TRP A 24 1.06 -7.25 0.68
N HIS A 25 0.32 -6.51 1.51
CA HIS A 25 -0.82 -5.67 1.11
C HIS A 25 -0.93 -4.48 2.08
N MET A 26 -1.74 -3.48 1.74
CA MET A 26 -2.14 -2.44 2.69
C MET A 26 -3.26 -2.97 3.60
N ASP A 27 -3.23 -2.64 4.90
CA ASP A 27 -4.32 -2.97 5.81
C ASP A 27 -5.63 -2.34 5.33
N PRO A 28 -6.65 -3.13 4.92
CA PRO A 28 -7.90 -2.58 4.39
C PRO A 28 -8.66 -1.69 5.38
N MET A 29 -8.38 -1.81 6.69
CA MET A 29 -9.01 -0.99 7.73
C MET A 29 -8.27 0.31 8.03
N GLU A 30 -7.05 0.49 7.52
CA GLU A 30 -6.20 1.66 7.77
C GLU A 30 -5.83 2.42 6.49
N ILE A 31 -6.52 2.19 5.36
CA ILE A 31 -6.33 2.99 4.13
C ILE A 31 -7.16 4.27 4.21
N GLU A 32 -6.48 5.41 4.00
CA GLU A 32 -7.09 6.72 3.81
C GLU A 32 -6.65 7.36 2.48
N MET A 33 -7.40 8.34 2.00
CA MET A 33 -6.99 9.17 0.85
C MET A 33 -6.42 10.47 1.39
N ALA A 34 -5.16 10.76 1.06
CA ALA A 34 -4.43 11.95 1.46
C ALA A 34 -4.24 12.94 0.30
N GLU A 35 -4.07 14.22 0.62
CA GLU A 35 -3.73 15.28 -0.35
C GLU A 35 -2.22 15.44 -0.53
N VAL A 36 -1.45 15.22 0.53
CA VAL A 36 0.02 15.28 0.56
C VAL A 36 0.52 14.17 1.48
N THR A 37 1.60 13.50 1.09
CA THR A 37 2.35 12.55 1.92
C THR A 37 3.86 12.82 1.79
N ILE A 38 4.71 11.94 2.35
CA ILE A 38 6.18 12.11 2.35
C ILE A 38 6.86 11.13 1.37
N GLU A 39 7.99 11.54 0.81
CA GLU A 39 8.79 10.73 -0.16
C GLU A 39 9.14 9.33 0.38
N LEU A 40 9.27 9.17 1.70
CA LEU A 40 9.68 7.91 2.33
C LEU A 40 8.72 6.74 2.03
N CYS A 41 7.41 7.01 1.89
CA CYS A 41 6.41 5.98 1.58
C CYS A 41 6.01 5.93 0.09
N ASP A 42 6.60 6.79 -0.76
CA ASP A 42 6.35 6.81 -2.20
C ASP A 42 7.25 5.80 -2.92
N GLY A 43 6.85 4.52 -2.84
CA GLY A 43 7.57 3.40 -3.45
C GLY A 43 6.92 2.87 -4.71
N THR A 44 7.59 1.93 -5.38
CA THR A 44 6.93 1.02 -6.31
C THR A 44 6.74 -0.35 -5.65
N PRO A 45 5.77 -1.16 -6.09
CA PRO A 45 5.57 -2.47 -5.51
C PRO A 45 6.80 -3.38 -5.56
N SER A 46 7.62 -3.27 -6.62
CA SER A 46 8.88 -4.01 -6.74
C SER A 46 9.96 -3.56 -5.75
N ILE A 47 10.00 -2.28 -5.37
CA ILE A 47 10.93 -1.77 -4.36
C ILE A 47 10.55 -2.32 -2.99
N ILE A 48 9.24 -2.34 -2.68
CA ILE A 48 8.72 -2.90 -1.42
C ILE A 48 9.07 -4.37 -1.34
N GLU A 49 8.75 -5.16 -2.38
CA GLU A 49 9.02 -6.60 -2.38
C GLU A 49 10.51 -6.92 -2.20
N ASN A 50 11.39 -6.17 -2.88
CA ASN A 50 12.84 -6.38 -2.78
C ASN A 50 13.41 -6.00 -1.39
N ASN A 51 12.70 -5.19 -0.60
CA ASN A 51 13.14 -4.68 0.69
C ASN A 51 12.06 -4.90 1.77
N LEU A 52 11.32 -6.01 1.67
CA LEU A 52 10.04 -6.17 2.36
C LEU A 52 10.12 -5.99 3.87
N ASP A 53 11.13 -6.57 4.51
CA ASP A 53 11.28 -6.46 5.97
C ASP A 53 11.53 -5.02 6.42
N GLU A 54 12.35 -4.25 5.67
CA GLU A 54 12.56 -2.82 5.95
C GLU A 54 11.26 -2.02 5.74
N TRP A 55 10.50 -2.32 4.70
CA TRP A 55 9.25 -1.64 4.43
C TRP A 55 8.16 -1.97 5.45
N LEU A 56 8.12 -3.19 5.99
CA LEU A 56 7.18 -3.58 7.03
C LEU A 56 7.58 -3.03 8.40
N ASP A 57 8.86 -3.13 8.77
CA ASP A 57 9.32 -2.88 10.14
C ASP A 57 9.79 -1.44 10.37
N VAL A 58 10.25 -0.73 9.32
CA VAL A 58 10.83 0.61 9.42
C VAL A 58 9.96 1.66 8.71
N VAL A 59 9.64 1.45 7.43
CA VAL A 59 8.81 2.42 6.68
C VAL A 59 7.35 2.35 7.16
N GLY A 60 6.82 1.14 7.31
CA GLY A 60 5.50 0.82 7.87
C GLY A 60 4.30 1.22 7.00
N GLN A 61 4.50 2.08 5.99
CA GLN A 61 3.42 2.71 5.23
C GLN A 61 3.72 2.77 3.74
N PHE A 62 2.69 2.73 2.93
CA PHE A 62 2.77 2.88 1.48
C PHE A 62 1.85 4.00 1.02
N CYS A 63 2.41 4.96 0.27
CA CYS A 63 1.71 6.16 -0.16
C CYS A 63 2.04 6.56 -1.62
N PRO A 64 1.75 5.71 -2.62
CA PRO A 64 2.18 5.94 -4.00
C PRO A 64 1.54 7.21 -4.59
N TRP A 65 2.33 8.25 -4.83
CA TRP A 65 1.85 9.58 -5.24
C TRP A 65 1.14 9.56 -6.60
N ASP A 66 1.59 8.67 -7.48
CA ASP A 66 1.05 8.50 -8.82
C ASP A 66 -0.13 7.52 -8.90
N ALA A 67 -0.51 6.88 -7.79
CA ALA A 67 -1.66 5.99 -7.79
C ALA A 67 -2.98 6.75 -8.07
N ARG A 68 -3.90 6.06 -8.71
CA ARG A 68 -5.23 6.57 -9.06
C ARG A 68 -6.27 5.51 -8.74
N LEU A 69 -7.36 5.91 -8.09
CA LEU A 69 -8.51 5.05 -7.87
C LEU A 69 -9.25 4.83 -9.20
N ILE A 70 -9.34 3.57 -9.64
CA ILE A 70 -10.00 3.20 -10.90
C ILE A 70 -11.28 2.36 -10.69
N SER A 71 -11.34 1.57 -9.63
CA SER A 71 -12.50 0.75 -9.24
C SER A 71 -12.50 0.55 -7.73
N VAL A 72 -13.66 0.15 -7.20
CA VAL A 72 -13.82 -0.35 -5.83
C VAL A 72 -14.60 -1.66 -5.92
N ASP A 73 -13.97 -2.74 -5.50
CA ASP A 73 -14.51 -4.09 -5.53
C ASP A 73 -14.65 -4.61 -4.09
N ASP A 74 -15.79 -5.19 -3.75
CA ASP A 74 -16.05 -5.77 -2.43
C ASP A 74 -15.74 -7.27 -2.46
N LEU A 75 -14.73 -7.69 -1.71
CA LEU A 75 -14.21 -9.06 -1.68
C LEU A 75 -14.62 -9.85 -0.43
N ARG A 76 -15.61 -9.35 0.34
CA ARG A 76 -16.14 -10.00 1.56
C ARG A 76 -17.07 -11.19 1.27
#